data_AF-A0A6P8P9V7-F1
#
_entry.id   AF-A0A6P8P9V7-F1
#
_cell.length_a   1.000
_cell.length_b   1.000
_cell.length_c   1.000
_cell.angle_alpha   90.00
_cell.angle_beta   90.00
_cell.angle_gamma   90.00
#
_symmetry.space_group_name_H-M   'P 1'
#
loop_
_entity.id
_entity.type
_entity.pdbx_description
1 polymer ?
#
loop_
_entity_poly.entity_id
_entity_poly.type
_entity_poly.pdbx_seq_one_letter_code
_entity_poly.pdbx_strand_id
1 'polypeptide(L)'
;MAQGKKKFKAPPKAPPLSRKKGPKKGGRVIAPKKSHVIHQQKLKKNLEVAIRNKIEHDVTMKASVKMPKKLNIVKAPKTGKKGAAVEPRN
;
A
#
# COMPACT_ATOMS: atom_id res chain seq x y z
N MET A 1 25.50 69.54 -2.94
CA MET A 1 24.59 68.86 -3.90
C MET A 1 25.04 67.39 -4.01
N ALA A 2 24.28 66.44 -3.43
CA ALA A 2 23.39 65.49 -4.14
C ALA A 2 24.16 64.62 -5.15
N GLN A 3 24.20 63.28 -5.13
CA GLN A 3 23.39 62.22 -4.51
C GLN A 3 24.21 60.92 -4.46
N GLY A 4 24.06 60.14 -3.39
CA GLY A 4 24.62 58.79 -3.28
C GLY A 4 23.92 57.81 -4.23
N LYS A 5 24.72 56.97 -4.90
CA LYS A 5 24.22 55.92 -5.80
C LYS A 5 23.59 54.77 -4.98
N LYS A 6 22.26 54.66 -4.98
CA LYS A 6 21.55 53.49 -4.46
C LYS A 6 21.73 52.31 -5.42
N LYS A 7 22.36 51.24 -4.95
CA LYS A 7 22.42 49.96 -5.70
C LYS A 7 21.09 49.22 -5.53
N PHE A 8 20.32 49.11 -6.61
CA PHE A 8 19.12 48.28 -6.64
C PHE A 8 19.52 46.80 -6.64
N LYS A 9 19.03 46.03 -5.66
CA LYS A 9 19.11 44.56 -5.69
C LYS A 9 18.06 44.03 -6.66
N ALA A 10 18.44 43.11 -7.53
CA ALA A 10 17.51 42.46 -8.46
C ALA A 10 16.49 41.58 -7.69
N PRO A 11 15.23 41.50 -8.13
CA PRO A 11 14.24 40.63 -7.50
C PRO A 11 14.58 39.15 -7.72
N PRO A 12 14.21 38.26 -6.77
CA PRO A 12 14.45 36.82 -6.91
C PRO A 12 13.65 36.23 -8.09
N LYS A 13 14.31 35.40 -8.91
CA LYS A 13 13.68 34.72 -10.05
C LYS A 13 12.59 33.77 -9.55
N ALA A 14 11.38 33.90 -10.12
CA ALA A 14 10.28 32.98 -9.87
C ALA A 14 10.67 31.53 -10.24
N PRO A 15 10.22 30.52 -9.46
CA PRO A 15 10.47 29.13 -9.79
C PRO A 15 9.84 28.82 -11.17
N PRO A 16 10.51 28.04 -12.02
CA PRO A 16 10.01 27.77 -13.35
C PRO A 16 8.68 27.02 -13.23
N LEU A 17 7.62 27.57 -13.84
CA LEU A 17 6.38 26.83 -14.07
C LEU A 17 6.75 25.49 -14.70
N SER A 18 6.24 24.41 -14.12
CA SER A 18 6.45 23.03 -14.53
C SER A 18 5.83 22.80 -15.91
N ARG A 19 6.48 23.31 -16.96
CA ARG A 19 6.21 22.91 -18.34
C ARG A 19 6.34 21.40 -18.37
N LYS A 20 5.25 20.71 -18.73
CA LYS A 20 5.23 19.25 -18.91
C LYS A 20 6.36 18.91 -19.86
N LYS A 21 7.50 18.51 -19.30
CA LYS A 21 8.71 18.23 -20.05
C LYS A 21 8.36 17.07 -20.96
N GLY A 22 8.51 17.28 -22.27
CA GLY A 22 8.31 16.22 -23.25
C GLY A 22 9.19 15.01 -22.93
N PRO A 23 9.00 13.90 -23.66
CA PRO A 23 9.76 12.67 -23.46
C PRO A 23 11.26 12.99 -23.30
N LYS A 24 11.87 12.51 -22.21
CA LYS A 24 13.30 12.76 -21.92
C LYS A 24 14.14 12.21 -23.09
N LYS A 25 15.30 12.81 -23.36
CA LYS A 25 16.25 12.29 -24.36
C LYS A 25 16.53 10.81 -24.08
N GLY A 26 16.30 9.93 -25.07
CA GLY A 26 16.38 8.47 -24.92
C GLY A 26 15.09 7.77 -24.46
N GLY A 27 14.03 8.52 -24.13
CA GLY A 27 12.71 7.98 -23.80
C GLY A 27 12.01 7.45 -25.05
N ARG A 28 11.67 6.16 -25.06
CA ARG A 28 10.83 5.58 -26.12
C ARG A 28 9.42 6.17 -26.03
N VAL A 29 9.06 6.96 -27.04
CA VAL A 29 7.68 7.42 -27.24
C VAL A 29 6.90 6.26 -27.83
N ILE A 30 6.00 5.68 -27.04
CA ILE A 30 5.11 4.63 -27.52
C ILE A 30 4.11 5.29 -28.47
N ALA A 31 4.06 4.80 -29.72
CA ALA A 31 3.09 5.28 -30.69
C ALA A 31 1.65 5.07 -30.16
N PRO A 32 0.70 5.97 -30.46
CA PRO A 32 -0.68 5.91 -29.93
C PRO A 32 -1.40 4.57 -30.18
N LYS A 33 -1.11 3.90 -31.30
CA LYS A 33 -1.68 2.56 -31.58
C LYS A 33 -1.13 1.49 -30.64
N LYS A 34 0.14 1.58 -30.25
CA LYS A 34 0.79 0.64 -29.32
C LYS A 34 0.42 0.93 -27.87
N SER A 35 0.10 2.17 -27.51
CA SER A 35 -0.37 2.50 -26.15
C SER A 35 -1.74 1.91 -25.86
N HIS A 36 -2.65 1.91 -26.83
CA HIS A 36 -3.96 1.28 -26.71
C HIS A 36 -3.84 -0.24 -26.45
N VAL A 37 -3.01 -0.93 -27.24
CA VAL A 37 -2.76 -2.38 -27.06
C VAL A 37 -2.15 -2.67 -25.69
N ILE A 38 -1.16 -1.90 -25.26
CA ILE A 38 -0.53 -2.07 -23.94
C ILE A 38 -1.55 -1.83 -22.81
N HIS A 39 -2.42 -0.83 -22.94
CA HIS A 39 -3.44 -0.55 -21.94
C HIS A 39 -4.43 -1.71 -21.83
N GLN A 40 -4.92 -2.23 -22.95
CA GLN A 40 -5.81 -3.39 -22.97
C GLN A 40 -5.15 -4.64 -22.37
N GLN A 41 -3.88 -4.92 -22.70
CA GLN A 41 -3.16 -6.06 -22.14
C GLN A 41 -3.00 -5.94 -20.62
N LYS A 42 -2.70 -4.74 -20.12
CA LYS A 42 -2.62 -4.48 -18.67
C LYS A 42 -3.98 -4.67 -17.99
N LEU A 43 -5.04 -4.12 -18.58
CA LEU A 43 -6.40 -4.30 -18.06
C LEU A 43 -6.78 -5.78 -18.01
N LYS A 44 -6.57 -6.52 -19.12
CA LYS A 44 -6.84 -7.95 -19.20
C LYS A 44 -6.09 -8.73 -18.11
N LYS A 45 -4.77 -8.52 -17.98
CA LYS A 45 -3.95 -9.21 -16.99
C LYS A 45 -4.39 -8.89 -15.56
N ASN A 46 -4.69 -7.63 -15.26
CA ASN A 46 -5.11 -7.22 -13.92
C ASN A 46 -6.45 -7.84 -13.53
N LEU A 47 -7.41 -7.87 -14.46
CA LEU A 47 -8.72 -8.50 -14.23
C LEU A 47 -8.58 -10.01 -14.04
N GLU A 48 -7.77 -10.67 -14.87
CA GLU A 48 -7.50 -12.11 -14.78
C GLU A 48 -6.92 -12.50 -13.41
N VAL A 49 -5.92 -11.75 -12.92
CA VAL A 49 -5.33 -11.97 -11.59
C VAL A 49 -6.35 -11.68 -10.48
N ALA A 50 -7.10 -10.58 -10.57
CA ALA A 50 -8.09 -10.22 -9.56
C ALA A 50 -9.21 -11.28 -9.44
N ILE A 51 -9.67 -11.83 -10.56
CA ILE A 51 -10.68 -12.88 -10.58
C ILE A 51 -10.14 -14.17 -9.96
N ARG A 52 -8.92 -14.59 -10.32
CA ARG A 52 -8.28 -15.77 -9.70
C ARG A 52 -8.18 -15.62 -8.19
N ASN A 53 -7.63 -14.50 -7.71
CA ASN A 53 -7.47 -14.24 -6.29
C ASN A 53 -8.81 -14.25 -5.55
N LYS A 54 -9.87 -13.69 -6.16
CA LYS A 54 -11.21 -13.68 -5.57
C LYS A 54 -11.79 -15.09 -5.48
N ILE A 55 -11.67 -15.89 -6.53
CA ILE A 55 -12.14 -17.28 -6.53
C ILE A 55 -11.38 -18.10 -5.49
N GLU A 56 -10.05 -17.99 -5.46
CA GLU A 56 -9.21 -18.70 -4.48
C GLU A 56 -9.60 -18.35 -3.04
N HIS A 57 -9.78 -17.06 -2.76
CA HIS A 57 -10.25 -16.60 -1.46
C HIS A 57 -11.63 -17.16 -1.11
N ASP A 58 -12.61 -17.03 -2.00
CA ASP A 58 -13.99 -17.43 -1.74
C ASP A 58 -14.10 -18.95 -1.55
N VAL A 59 -13.37 -19.72 -2.35
CA VAL A 59 -13.28 -21.19 -2.21
C VAL A 59 -12.62 -21.55 -0.88
N THR A 60 -11.52 -20.88 -0.52
CA THR A 60 -10.81 -21.12 0.75
C THR A 60 -11.69 -20.79 1.95
N MET A 61 -12.44 -19.68 1.91
CA MET A 61 -13.38 -19.28 2.95
C MET A 61 -14.56 -20.24 3.06
N LYS A 62 -15.11 -20.68 1.93
CA LYS A 62 -16.19 -21.68 1.93
C LYS A 62 -15.71 -23.02 2.52
N ALA A 63 -14.48 -23.43 2.19
CA ALA A 63 -13.87 -24.63 2.74
C ALA A 63 -13.59 -24.47 4.25
N SER A 64 -13.05 -23.33 4.69
CA SER A 64 -12.72 -23.08 6.10
C SER A 64 -13.96 -23.04 7.00
N VAL A 65 -15.08 -22.51 6.51
CA VAL A 65 -16.37 -22.55 7.21
C VAL A 65 -16.92 -23.97 7.31
N LYS A 66 -16.73 -24.80 6.28
CA LYS A 66 -17.14 -26.21 6.30
C LYS A 66 -16.24 -27.09 7.17
N MET A 67 -14.97 -26.70 7.36
CA MET A 67 -14.05 -27.45 8.20
C MET A 67 -14.38 -27.24 9.70
N PRO A 68 -14.37 -28.31 10.50
CA PRO A 68 -14.54 -28.17 11.95
C PRO A 68 -13.37 -27.36 12.53
N LYS A 69 -13.69 -26.43 13.44
CA LYS A 69 -12.68 -25.67 14.19
C LYS A 69 -11.74 -26.65 14.88
N LYS A 70 -10.43 -26.54 14.60
CA LYS A 70 -9.41 -27.32 15.34
C LYS A 70 -9.52 -26.97 16.81
N LEU A 71 -9.95 -27.93 17.62
CA LEU A 71 -10.02 -27.80 19.06
C LEU A 71 -8.61 -28.02 19.63
N ASN A 72 -8.13 -27.05 20.40
CA ASN A 72 -6.92 -27.21 21.19
C ASN A 72 -7.30 -27.90 22.50
N ILE A 73 -6.65 -29.02 22.80
CA ILE A 73 -6.86 -29.73 24.07
C ILE A 73 -6.22 -28.88 25.17
N VAL A 74 -7.05 -28.17 25.94
CA VAL A 74 -6.61 -27.44 27.13
C VAL A 74 -6.61 -28.41 28.30
N LYS A 75 -5.47 -28.54 28.98
CA LYS A 75 -5.36 -29.31 30.22
C LYS A 75 -6.17 -28.59 31.30
N ALA A 76 -7.25 -29.21 31.77
CA ALA A 76 -8.00 -28.67 32.90
C ALA A 76 -7.08 -28.53 34.13
N PRO A 77 -7.12 -27.41 34.87
CA PRO A 77 -6.44 -27.32 36.15
C PRO A 77 -7.05 -28.37 37.09
N LYS A 78 -6.20 -29.17 37.71
CA LYS A 78 -6.62 -30.18 38.70
C LYS A 78 -7.20 -29.43 39.91
N THR A 79 -8.52 -29.25 39.96
CA THR A 79 -9.21 -28.82 41.18
C THR A 79 -9.16 -29.97 42.17
N GLY A 80 -8.10 -29.97 42.96
CA GLY A 80 -7.82 -30.98 43.96
C GLY A 80 -6.87 -30.46 45.03
N LYS A 81 -7.02 -29.20 45.46
CA LYS A 81 -6.53 -28.73 46.76
C LYS A 81 -7.53 -27.72 47.34
N LYS A 82 -8.45 -28.23 48.17
CA LYS A 82 -8.94 -27.46 49.31
C LYS A 82 -7.72 -27.20 50.20
N GLY A 83 -7.39 -25.95 50.43
CA GLY A 83 -6.28 -25.59 51.30
C GLY A 83 -6.04 -24.09 51.22
N ALA A 84 -6.56 -23.40 52.22
CA ALA A 84 -6.41 -21.96 52.41
C ALA A 84 -4.94 -21.54 52.61
N ALA A 85 -4.76 -20.22 52.54
CA ALA A 85 -3.68 -19.41 53.11
C ALA A 85 -2.43 -19.26 52.20
N VAL A 86 -1.82 -18.09 51.93
CA VAL A 86 -1.85 -16.71 52.49
C VAL A 86 -1.38 -15.73 51.39
N GLU A 87 -1.85 -14.46 51.39
CA GLU A 87 -1.35 -13.32 50.57
C GLU A 87 0.15 -13.01 50.85
N PRO A 88 0.80 -12.11 50.06
CA PRO A 88 0.98 -10.79 50.66
C PRO A 88 0.74 -9.62 49.69
N ARG A 89 0.34 -8.50 50.31
CA ARG A 89 0.21 -7.16 49.73
C ARG A 89 1.58 -6.52 49.49
N ASN A 90 1.77 -5.97 48.29
CA ASN A 90 2.06 -4.56 47.97
C ASN A 90 2.41 -4.45 46.48
#